data_AF-A0A537CAB8-F1
#
_entry.id   AF-A0A537CAB8-F1
#
_cell.length_a   1.000
_cell.length_b   1.000
_cell.length_c   1.000
_cell.angle_alpha   90.00
_cell.angle_beta   90.00
_cell.angle_gamma   90.00
#
_symmetry.space_group_name_H-M   'P 1'
#
loop_
_entity.id
_entity.type
_entity.pdbx_description
1 polymer ?
#
loop_
_entity_poly.entity_id
_entity_poly.type
_entity_poly.pdbx_seq_one_letter_code
_entity_poly.pdbx_strand_id
1 'polypeptide(L)'
;MLKEILGVLQDDPSSQRRWFHDDYFDLFVRETGGELTAFELCYGIGSNERALAWIRGQGFYHDGGISDSQGFIGARLGPGDAIESDPILARFERAGGGLPESLRLALEGRLREYALQNAEGAARRARFRRADWQRGGGGQKLQDKRA
;
A
#
# COMPACT_ATOMS: atom_id res chain seq x y z
N MET A 1 1.19 13.20 -2.35
CA MET A 1 -0.26 12.88 -2.26
C MET A 1 -0.55 11.89 -3.35
N LEU A 2 -1.23 10.81 -2.99
CA LEU A 2 -1.63 9.74 -3.87
C LEU A 2 -2.58 10.27 -4.95
N LYS A 3 -2.27 9.96 -6.21
CA LYS A 3 -3.10 10.28 -7.38
C LYS A 3 -3.54 9.01 -8.05
N GLU A 4 -4.81 8.94 -8.44
CA GLU A 4 -5.33 7.78 -9.15
C GLU A 4 -4.75 7.69 -10.55
N ILE A 5 -4.26 6.51 -10.91
CA ILE A 5 -3.86 6.16 -12.27
C ILE A 5 -4.99 5.39 -12.92
N LEU A 6 -5.52 5.94 -14.01
CA LEU A 6 -6.64 5.38 -14.75
C LEU A 6 -6.18 4.36 -15.79
N GLY A 7 -7.11 3.56 -16.30
CA GLY A 7 -6.82 2.56 -17.35
C GLY A 7 -6.14 1.28 -16.81
N VAL A 8 -6.28 1.01 -15.51
CA VAL A 8 -5.78 -0.23 -14.91
C VAL A 8 -6.57 -1.42 -15.44
N LEU A 9 -5.85 -2.46 -15.86
CA LEU A 9 -6.45 -3.72 -16.31
C LEU A 9 -7.28 -4.35 -15.18
N GLN A 10 -8.55 -4.62 -15.50
CA GLN A 10 -9.47 -5.37 -14.64
C GLN A 10 -9.39 -6.86 -14.98
N ASP A 11 -9.27 -7.70 -13.97
CA ASP A 11 -9.13 -9.16 -14.09
C ASP A 11 -10.34 -9.94 -13.53
N ASP A 12 -11.23 -9.27 -12.82
CA ASP A 12 -12.44 -9.85 -12.22
C ASP A 12 -13.61 -8.86 -12.35
N PRO A 13 -14.73 -9.23 -13.01
CA PRO A 13 -15.87 -8.33 -13.18
C PRO A 13 -16.64 -8.03 -11.88
N SER A 14 -16.44 -8.83 -10.83
CA SER A 14 -17.07 -8.64 -9.52
C SER A 14 -16.30 -7.71 -8.58
N SER A 15 -15.08 -7.31 -8.96
CA SER A 15 -14.26 -6.37 -8.20
C SER A 15 -13.70 -5.26 -9.09
N GLN A 16 -13.53 -4.09 -8.49
CA GLN A 16 -12.90 -2.94 -9.13
C GLN A 16 -11.49 -2.81 -8.60
N ARG A 17 -10.51 -2.87 -9.49
CA ARG A 17 -9.11 -2.66 -9.15
C ARG A 17 -8.69 -1.25 -9.51
N ARG A 18 -8.09 -0.56 -8.54
CA ARG A 18 -7.63 0.82 -8.69
C ARG A 18 -6.17 0.93 -8.27
N TRP A 19 -5.47 1.88 -8.87
CA TRP A 19 -4.08 2.17 -8.57
C TRP A 19 -3.95 3.64 -8.23
N PHE A 20 -3.26 3.92 -7.13
CA PHE A 20 -2.87 5.26 -6.73
C PHE A 20 -1.36 5.32 -6.56
N HIS A 21 -0.77 6.41 -6.99
CA HIS A 21 0.67 6.58 -7.00
C HIS A 21 1.06 7.96 -6.47
N ASP A 22 2.15 8.01 -5.71
CA ASP A 22 2.97 9.21 -5.50
C ASP A 22 4.46 8.84 -5.46
N ASP A 23 5.32 9.84 -5.23
CA ASP A 23 6.78 9.66 -5.25
C ASP A 23 7.31 8.61 -4.25
N TYR A 24 6.47 8.10 -3.34
CA TYR A 24 6.87 7.13 -2.33
C TYR A 24 6.01 5.87 -2.30
N PHE A 25 4.70 6.00 -2.51
CA PHE A 25 3.75 4.91 -2.42
C PHE A 25 3.22 4.52 -3.79
N ASP A 26 3.20 3.21 -4.02
CA ASP A 26 2.26 2.59 -4.95
C ASP A 26 1.19 1.87 -4.13
N LEU A 27 -0.05 2.33 -4.27
CA LEU A 27 -1.21 1.74 -3.61
C LEU A 27 -2.10 1.07 -4.65
N PHE A 28 -2.28 -0.23 -4.50
CA PHE A 28 -3.29 -0.98 -5.24
C PHE A 28 -4.44 -1.33 -4.31
N VAL A 29 -5.67 -1.15 -4.77
CA VAL A 29 -6.88 -1.52 -4.00
C VAL A 29 -7.81 -2.35 -4.87
N ARG A 30 -8.54 -3.25 -4.22
CA ARG A 30 -9.70 -3.93 -4.79
C ARG A 30 -10.93 -3.56 -3.97
N GLU A 31 -12.00 -3.17 -4.66
CA GLU A 31 -13.29 -2.84 -4.08
C GLU A 31 -14.36 -3.77 -4.68
N THR A 32 -15.21 -4.37 -3.85
CA THR A 32 -16.38 -5.16 -4.31
C THR A 32 -17.63 -4.48 -3.77
N GLY A 33 -18.51 -4.04 -4.67
CA GLY A 33 -19.70 -3.27 -4.25
C GLY A 33 -19.37 -1.96 -3.54
N GLY A 34 -18.22 -1.34 -3.85
CA GLY A 34 -17.74 -0.12 -3.18
C GLY A 34 -17.01 -0.35 -1.86
N GLU A 35 -16.87 -1.60 -1.43
CA GLU A 35 -16.21 -1.96 -0.17
C GLU A 35 -14.80 -2.48 -0.39
N LEU A 36 -13.84 -1.99 0.41
CA LEU A 36 -12.44 -2.43 0.35
C LEU A 36 -12.30 -3.93 0.68
N THR A 37 -11.90 -4.74 -0.30
CA THR A 37 -11.71 -6.20 -0.15
C THR A 37 -10.25 -6.61 -0.12
N ALA A 38 -9.35 -5.83 -0.73
CA ALA A 38 -7.91 -6.03 -0.61
C ALA A 38 -7.16 -4.73 -0.86
N PHE A 39 -5.95 -4.60 -0.32
CA PHE A 39 -5.01 -3.59 -0.74
C PHE A 39 -3.57 -4.11 -0.70
N GLU A 40 -2.72 -3.40 -1.43
CA GLU A 40 -1.27 -3.56 -1.39
C GLU A 40 -0.64 -2.16 -1.39
N LEU A 41 0.01 -1.81 -0.28
CA LEU A 41 0.76 -0.58 -0.10
C LEU A 41 2.24 -0.88 -0.26
N CYS A 42 2.77 -0.60 -1.45
CA CYS A 42 4.18 -0.76 -1.80
C CYS A 42 4.94 0.53 -1.49
N TYR A 43 6.17 0.40 -0.97
CA TYR A 43 7.01 1.55 -0.62
C TYR A 43 8.49 1.19 -0.60
N GLY A 44 9.37 2.19 -0.45
CA GLY A 44 10.83 2.00 -0.44
C GLY A 44 11.43 1.80 -1.85
N ILE A 45 10.76 2.35 -2.87
CA ILE A 45 11.13 2.26 -4.29
C ILE A 45 12.60 2.67 -4.49
N GLY A 46 13.36 1.82 -5.19
CA GLY A 46 14.75 2.08 -5.58
C GLY A 46 15.86 1.72 -4.56
N SER A 47 15.52 1.26 -3.35
CA SER A 47 16.55 0.87 -2.35
C SER A 47 16.22 -0.43 -1.61
N ASN A 48 15.00 -0.55 -1.08
CA ASN A 48 14.56 -1.72 -0.30
C ASN A 48 13.03 -1.83 -0.37
N GLU A 49 12.54 -2.24 -1.53
CA GLU A 49 11.11 -2.29 -1.83
C GLU A 49 10.37 -3.28 -0.93
N ARG A 50 9.34 -2.79 -0.24
CA ARG A 50 8.46 -3.55 0.64
C ARG A 50 7.01 -3.42 0.21
N ALA A 51 6.18 -4.33 0.70
CA ALA A 51 4.74 -4.29 0.50
C ALA A 51 4.02 -4.70 1.77
N LEU A 52 3.11 -3.85 2.24
CA LEU A 52 2.08 -4.20 3.21
C LEU A 52 0.80 -4.53 2.45
N ALA A 53 0.38 -5.79 2.52
CA ALA A 53 -0.80 -6.29 1.86
C ALA A 53 -1.84 -6.76 2.87
N TRP A 54 -3.10 -6.63 2.50
CA TRP A 54 -4.24 -7.17 3.24
C TRP A 54 -5.27 -7.71 2.27
N ILE A 55 -5.84 -8.85 2.62
CA ILE A 55 -6.94 -9.46 1.87
C ILE A 55 -8.03 -9.84 2.87
N ARG A 56 -9.27 -9.43 2.60
CA ARG A 56 -10.44 -9.77 3.41
C ARG A 56 -10.54 -11.29 3.60
N GLY A 57 -10.73 -11.73 4.84
CA GLY A 57 -10.80 -13.14 5.20
C GLY A 57 -9.45 -13.86 5.25
N GLN A 58 -8.37 -13.27 4.72
CA GLN A 58 -7.02 -13.83 4.81
C GLN A 58 -6.10 -13.05 5.75
N GLY A 59 -6.33 -11.76 6.00
CA GLY A 59 -5.55 -10.94 6.92
C GLY A 59 -4.33 -10.25 6.28
N PHE A 60 -3.42 -9.76 7.13
CA PHE A 60 -2.24 -9.00 6.71
C PHE A 60 -1.04 -9.88 6.32
N TYR A 61 -0.26 -9.37 5.38
CA TYR A 61 1.04 -9.87 4.97
C TYR A 61 1.98 -8.70 4.81
N HIS A 62 3.18 -8.81 5.34
CA HIS A 62 4.20 -7.76 5.19
C HIS A 62 5.50 -8.35 4.68
N ASP A 63 5.94 -7.85 3.52
CA ASP A 63 7.29 -8.11 3.02
C ASP A 63 8.24 -7.18 3.76
N GLY A 64 9.04 -7.73 4.67
CA GLY A 64 9.94 -6.92 5.48
C GLY A 64 10.58 -7.66 6.63
N GLY A 65 11.89 -7.49 6.77
CA GLY A 65 12.56 -7.51 8.08
C GLY A 65 12.71 -6.07 8.58
N ILE A 66 13.06 -5.89 9.85
CA ILE A 66 13.47 -4.59 10.39
C ILE A 66 14.72 -4.15 9.62
N SER A 67 14.70 -2.95 9.04
CA SER A 67 15.87 -2.36 8.40
C SER A 67 16.35 -1.19 9.25
N ASP A 68 17.64 -1.23 9.61
CA ASP A 68 18.33 -0.21 10.40
C ASP A 68 18.86 0.95 9.54
N SER A 69 18.52 1.00 8.24
CA SER A 69 18.97 2.09 7.38
C SER A 69 18.23 3.39 7.69
N GLN A 70 19.00 4.47 7.83
CA GLN A 70 18.46 5.83 7.95
C GLN A 70 17.64 6.17 6.69
N GLY A 71 16.46 6.77 6.89
CA GLY A 71 15.52 7.11 5.80
C GLY A 71 14.47 6.03 5.49
N PHE A 72 14.56 4.84 6.09
CA PHE A 72 13.55 3.78 5.93
C PHE A 72 12.36 3.98 6.89
N ILE A 73 11.15 3.98 6.33
CA ILE A 73 9.89 3.85 7.07
C ILE A 73 9.48 2.38 6.99
N GLY A 74 9.36 1.74 8.15
CA GLY A 74 8.81 0.40 8.27
C GLY A 74 8.08 0.28 9.61
N ALA A 75 7.24 -0.73 9.75
CA ALA A 75 6.53 -0.99 10.99
C ALA A 75 7.55 -1.18 12.12
N ARG A 76 7.54 -0.25 13.08
CA ARG A 76 8.51 -0.18 14.18
C ARG A 76 7.85 -0.06 15.55
N LEU A 77 6.52 -0.10 15.63
CA LEU A 77 5.83 -0.12 16.91
C LEU A 77 6.21 -1.35 17.72
N GLY A 78 6.66 -1.14 18.96
CA GLY A 78 6.77 -2.14 20.00
C GLY A 78 5.63 -2.07 21.01
N PRO A 79 5.57 -3.02 21.96
CA PRO A 79 4.58 -3.01 23.03
C PRO A 79 4.65 -1.71 23.85
N GLY A 80 3.52 -0.99 23.95
CA GLY A 80 3.42 0.25 24.72
C GLY A 80 3.71 1.53 23.93
N ASP A 81 4.15 1.43 22.67
CA ASP A 81 4.30 2.59 21.80
C ASP A 81 2.94 3.17 21.40
N ALA A 82 2.88 4.50 21.26
CA ALA A 82 1.70 5.19 20.77
C ALA A 82 1.46 4.87 19.29
N ILE A 83 0.22 4.62 18.88
CA ILE A 83 -0.12 4.26 17.49
C ILE A 83 0.27 5.38 16.50
N GLU A 84 0.25 6.63 16.96
CA GLU A 84 0.63 7.83 16.22
C GLU A 84 2.13 7.86 15.88
N SER A 85 2.94 7.06 16.58
CA SER A 85 4.36 6.90 16.30
C SER A 85 4.64 5.92 15.15
N ASP A 86 3.63 5.22 14.62
CA ASP A 86 3.82 4.32 13.48
C ASP A 86 4.18 5.13 12.23
N PRO A 87 5.37 4.90 11.65
CA PRO A 87 5.86 5.74 10.58
C PRO A 87 5.14 5.47 9.24
N ILE A 88 4.55 4.28 9.04
CA ILE A 88 3.77 3.98 7.84
C ILE A 88 2.45 4.76 7.91
N LEU A 89 1.75 4.69 9.04
CA LEU A 89 0.49 5.40 9.27
C LEU A 89 0.68 6.92 9.15
N ALA A 90 1.66 7.48 9.86
CA ALA A 90 1.93 8.92 9.83
C ALA A 90 2.27 9.43 8.43
N ARG A 91 2.91 8.61 7.59
CA ARG A 91 3.16 8.99 6.18
C ARG A 91 1.91 8.81 5.32
N PHE A 92 1.15 7.74 5.51
CA PHE A 92 -0.08 7.51 4.77
C PHE A 92 -1.09 8.63 5.00
N GLU A 93 -1.27 9.11 6.24
CA GLU A 93 -2.18 10.21 6.56
C GLU A 93 -1.88 11.48 5.72
N ARG A 94 -0.59 11.78 5.49
CA ARG A 94 -0.17 12.89 4.62
C ARG A 94 -0.37 12.60 3.14
N ALA A 95 -0.15 11.36 2.72
CA ALA A 95 -0.23 10.97 1.32
C ALA A 95 -1.68 10.77 0.84
N GLY A 96 -2.55 10.30 1.73
CA GLY A 96 -3.90 9.81 1.43
C GLY A 96 -4.93 10.90 1.11
N GLY A 97 -4.63 12.19 1.27
CA GLY A 97 -5.62 13.24 1.05
C GLY A 97 -6.10 13.41 -0.41
N GLY A 98 -5.51 12.71 -1.38
CA GLY A 98 -6.00 12.61 -2.76
C GLY A 98 -6.96 11.43 -3.01
N LEU A 99 -7.20 10.59 -2.00
CA LEU A 99 -8.08 9.42 -2.11
C LEU A 99 -9.55 9.81 -1.87
N PRO A 100 -10.52 9.06 -2.43
CA PRO A 100 -11.91 9.13 -2.00
C PRO A 100 -12.03 8.92 -0.50
N GLU A 101 -12.88 9.69 0.18
CA GLU A 101 -12.96 9.71 1.65
C GLU A 101 -13.25 8.33 2.24
N SER A 102 -14.23 7.60 1.68
CA SER A 102 -14.58 6.25 2.15
C SER A 102 -13.40 5.28 2.04
N LEU A 103 -12.68 5.31 0.92
CA LEU A 103 -11.50 4.48 0.70
C LEU A 103 -10.36 4.86 1.65
N ARG A 104 -10.12 6.16 1.85
CA ARG A 104 -9.10 6.68 2.78
C ARG A 104 -9.37 6.18 4.19
N LEU A 105 -10.59 6.33 4.69
CA LEU A 105 -11.00 5.89 6.02
C LEU A 105 -10.88 4.37 6.18
N ALA A 106 -11.27 3.60 5.15
CA ALA A 106 -11.13 2.15 5.15
C ALA A 106 -9.66 1.70 5.22
N LEU A 107 -8.77 2.38 4.47
CA LEU A 107 -7.32 2.11 4.49
C LEU A 107 -6.69 2.51 5.83
N GLU A 108 -7.00 3.70 6.36
CA GLU A 108 -6.52 4.15 7.68
C GLU A 108 -6.91 3.17 8.78
N GLY A 109 -8.16 2.68 8.76
CA GLY A 109 -8.64 1.66 9.69
C GLY A 109 -7.82 0.38 9.62
N ARG A 110 -7.50 -0.11 8.42
CA ARG A 110 -6.69 -1.33 8.25
C ARG A 110 -5.22 -1.13 8.58
N LEU A 111 -4.64 0.03 8.29
CA LEU A 111 -3.27 0.35 8.66
C LEU A 111 -3.11 0.41 10.19
N ARG A 112 -4.09 0.98 10.91
CA ARG A 112 -4.12 0.98 12.37
C ARG A 112 -4.23 -0.44 12.94
N GLU A 113 -5.13 -1.26 12.38
CA GLU A 113 -5.26 -2.67 12.78
C GLU A 113 -3.95 -3.44 12.57
N TYR A 114 -3.29 -3.26 11.42
CA TYR A 114 -2.00 -3.86 11.15
C TYR A 114 -0.93 -3.41 12.16
N ALA A 115 -0.83 -2.12 12.44
CA ALA A 115 0.18 -1.57 13.34
C ALA A 115 0.04 -2.15 14.75
N LEU A 116 -1.19 -2.30 15.26
CA LEU A 116 -1.48 -2.97 16.53
C LEU A 116 -1.10 -4.46 16.50
N GLN A 117 -1.54 -5.22 15.48
CA GLN A 117 -1.20 -6.63 15.35
C GLN A 117 0.31 -6.87 15.19
N ASN A 118 1.02 -5.96 14.52
CA ASN A 118 2.47 -6.06 14.37
C ASN A 118 3.20 -5.78 15.70
N ALA A 119 2.74 -4.79 16.48
CA ALA A 119 3.27 -4.51 17.81
C ALA A 119 3.10 -5.70 18.76
N GLU A 120 1.99 -6.44 18.62
CA GLU A 120 1.69 -7.68 19.35
C GLU A 120 2.40 -8.92 18.77
N GLY A 121 3.05 -8.81 17.60
CA GLY A 121 3.69 -9.91 16.89
C GLY A 121 2.73 -10.89 16.20
N ALA A 122 1.44 -10.57 16.10
CA ALA A 122 0.40 -11.39 15.46
C ALA A 122 0.38 -11.27 13.92
N ALA A 123 0.95 -10.19 13.35
CA ALA A 123 0.99 -10.00 11.91
C ALA A 123 1.96 -10.99 11.21
N ARG A 124 1.50 -11.60 10.11
CA ARG A 124 2.32 -12.56 9.35
C ARG A 124 3.36 -11.82 8.50
N ARG A 125 4.62 -12.23 8.64
CA ARG A 125 5.73 -11.81 7.78
C ARG A 125 5.89 -12.83 6.66
N ALA A 126 5.81 -12.37 5.41
CA ALA A 126 5.98 -13.22 4.25
C ALA A 126 6.57 -12.40 3.10
N ARG A 127 7.40 -13.02 2.28
CA ARG A 127 7.85 -12.38 1.04
C ARG A 127 6.65 -12.26 0.10
N PHE A 128 6.18 -11.03 -0.10
CA PHE A 128 5.01 -10.78 -0.92
C PHE A 128 5.44 -10.72 -2.39
N ARG A 129 5.03 -11.73 -3.18
CA ARG A 129 5.31 -11.73 -4.62
C ARG A 129 4.33 -10.79 -5.31
N ARG A 130 4.84 -9.62 -5.71
CA ARG A 130 4.12 -8.73 -6.62
C ARG A 130 3.71 -9.47 -7.89
N ALA A 131 2.47 -9.25 -8.33
CA ALA A 131 1.94 -9.73 -9.60
C ALA A 131 2.66 -9.07 -10.77
N ASP A 132 2.78 -9.76 -11.91
CA ASP A 132 3.64 -9.31 -13.02
C ASP A 132 3.22 -7.96 -13.62
N TRP A 133 1.93 -7.65 -13.60
CA TRP A 133 1.41 -6.36 -14.05
C TRP A 133 1.86 -5.20 -13.14
N GLN A 134 2.23 -5.45 -11.88
CA GLN A 134 2.76 -4.42 -10.95
C GLN A 134 4.19 -4.03 -11.30
N ARG A 135 4.88 -4.79 -12.17
CA ARG A 135 6.24 -4.50 -12.62
C ARG A 135 6.27 -3.55 -13.84
N GLY A 136 5.13 -3.32 -14.50
CA GLY A 136 5.06 -2.65 -15.80
C GLY A 136 4.68 -1.16 -15.79
N GLY A 137 4.51 -0.53 -14.62
CA GLY A 137 3.95 0.83 -14.50
C GLY A 137 4.93 2.00 -14.69
N GLY A 138 6.19 1.75 -15.06
CA GLY A 138 7.21 2.78 -15.18
C GLY A 138 7.73 2.94 -16.60
N GLY A 139 7.12 3.84 -17.38
CA GLY A 139 7.73 4.37 -18.60
C GLY A 139 7.02 4.04 -19.92
N GLN A 140 5.81 4.56 -20.11
CA GLN A 140 5.43 4.96 -21.47
C GLN A 140 6.09 6.32 -21.74
N LYS A 141 7.29 6.30 -22.35
CA LYS A 141 7.81 7.49 -23.04
C LYS A 141 6.78 7.86 -24.10
N LEU A 142 6.13 9.02 -23.93
CA LEU A 142 5.52 9.74 -25.05
C LEU A 142 6.61 9.92 -26.12
N GLN A 143 6.56 9.13 -27.18
CA GLN A 143 7.17 9.52 -28.44
C GLN A 143 6.14 10.37 -29.16
N ASP A 144 6.33 11.68 -29.04
CA ASP A 144 5.67 12.67 -29.87
C ASP A 144 5.90 12.34 -31.35
N LYS A 145 4.79 12.22 -32.08
CA LYS A 145 4.79 12.38 -33.53
C LYS A 145 5.18 13.82 -33.85
N ARG A 146 6.21 14.01 -34.67
CA ARG A 146 6.26 15.16 -35.59
C ARG A 146 6.67 14.68 -36.98
N ALA A 147 5.99 15.33 -37.93
CA ALA A 147 5.90 15.18 -39.38
C ALA A 147 7.18 14.77 -40.12
#